data_AF-A0A832VLC7-F1
#
_entry.id   AF-A0A832VLC7-F1
#
_cell.length_a   1.000
_cell.length_b   1.000
_cell.length_c   1.000
_cell.angle_alpha   90.00
_cell.angle_beta   90.00
_cell.angle_gamma   90.00
#
_symmetry.space_group_name_H-M   'P 1'
#
loop_
_entity.id
_entity.type
_entity.pdbx_description
1 polymer ?
#
loop_
_entity_poly.entity_id
_entity_poly.type
_entity_poly.pdbx_seq_one_letter_code
_entity_poly.pdbx_strand_id
1 'polypeptide(L)'
;MTYAHPEVLVDTDFVSKNPPSQNLKLVEVDYDPENGYRKGHISGATLIWWKRDINDPITRDIVDKKQFEALMSKNGITPESEVILYGDFNNWFAA
;
A
#
# COMPACT_ATOMS: atom_id res chain seq x y z
N MET A 1 -17.73 11.46 -17.75
CA MET A 1 -16.36 11.92 -18.04
C MET A 1 -15.43 10.79 -17.69
N THR A 2 -14.45 10.49 -18.54
CA THR A 2 -13.45 9.44 -18.31
C THR A 2 -12.19 10.10 -17.73
N TYR A 3 -11.55 9.47 -16.75
CA TYR A 3 -10.26 9.92 -16.23
C TYR A 3 -9.19 9.89 -17.34
N ALA A 4 -8.13 10.69 -17.20
CA ALA A 4 -7.00 10.68 -18.13
C ALA A 4 -6.23 9.34 -18.09
N HIS A 5 -6.13 8.75 -16.90
CA HIS A 5 -5.53 7.46 -16.62
C HIS A 5 -6.50 6.62 -15.80
N PRO A 6 -7.53 5.99 -16.42
CA PRO A 6 -8.46 5.14 -15.68
C PRO A 6 -7.81 3.85 -15.16
N GLU A 7 -6.68 3.42 -15.74
CA GLU A 7 -5.96 2.19 -15.41
C GLU A 7 -5.27 2.21 -14.04
N VAL A 8 -5.04 3.38 -13.44
CA VAL A 8 -4.41 3.50 -12.12
C VAL A 8 -5.40 3.44 -10.96
N LEU A 9 -6.70 3.31 -11.25
CA LEU A 9 -7.76 3.20 -10.25
C LEU A 9 -8.57 1.93 -10.47
N VAL A 10 -8.86 1.24 -9.38
CA VAL A 10 -9.75 0.07 -9.35
C VAL A 10 -10.91 0.32 -8.41
N ASP A 11 -12.04 -0.36 -8.64
CA ASP A 11 -13.16 -0.34 -7.71
C ASP A 11 -13.07 -1.48 -6.68
N THR A 12 -13.92 -1.42 -5.65
CA THR A 12 -13.97 -2.44 -4.59
C THR A 12 -14.39 -3.82 -5.11
N ASP A 13 -15.16 -3.84 -6.19
CA ASP A 13 -15.64 -5.06 -6.84
C ASP A 13 -14.50 -5.83 -7.50
N PHE A 14 -13.56 -5.11 -8.13
CA PHE A 14 -12.33 -5.65 -8.69
C PHE A 14 -11.49 -6.29 -7.59
N VAL A 15 -11.25 -5.58 -6.48
CA VAL A 15 -10.45 -6.09 -5.36
C VAL A 15 -11.10 -7.35 -4.76
N SER A 16 -12.43 -7.36 -4.61
CA SER A 16 -13.14 -8.53 -4.10
C SER A 16 -13.06 -9.75 -5.02
N LYS A 17 -12.96 -9.56 -6.34
CA LYS A 17 -12.90 -10.64 -7.34
C LYS A 17 -11.48 -11.10 -7.64
N ASN A 18 -10.48 -10.29 -7.31
CA ASN A 18 -9.07 -10.55 -7.57
C ASN A 18 -8.29 -10.54 -6.25
N PRO A 19 -8.34 -11.63 -5.47
CA PRO A 19 -7.63 -11.68 -4.20
C PRO A 19 -6.11 -11.56 -4.39
N PRO A 20 -5.37 -11.11 -3.36
CA PRO A 20 -3.92 -11.00 -3.42
C PRO A 20 -3.24 -12.31 -3.82
N SER A 21 -2.20 -12.23 -4.63
CA SER A 21 -1.48 -13.37 -5.21
C SER A 21 0.03 -13.12 -5.26
N GLN A 22 0.78 -13.99 -5.94
CA GLN A 22 2.21 -13.76 -6.16
C GLN A 22 2.47 -12.50 -6.98
N ASN A 23 1.61 -12.20 -7.97
CA ASN A 23 1.79 -11.09 -8.90
C ASN A 23 0.92 -9.87 -8.57
N LEU A 24 -0.10 -10.02 -7.72
CA LEU A 24 -0.97 -8.93 -7.28
C LEU A 24 -0.83 -8.72 -5.77
N LYS A 25 -0.35 -7.57 -5.35
CA LYS A 25 -0.16 -7.18 -3.95
C LYS A 25 -1.19 -6.16 -3.57
N LEU A 26 -1.85 -6.40 -2.44
CA LEU A 26 -2.76 -5.46 -1.84
C LEU A 26 -2.08 -4.89 -0.59
N VAL A 27 -1.96 -3.58 -0.51
CA VAL A 27 -1.23 -2.92 0.58
C VAL A 27 -2.13 -1.85 1.20
N GLU A 28 -2.37 -2.01 2.50
CA GLU A 28 -2.98 -0.97 3.31
C GLU A 28 -1.90 0.03 3.74
N VAL A 29 -2.06 1.30 3.37
CA VAL A 29 -1.19 2.39 3.78
C VAL A 29 -1.94 3.30 4.74
N ASP A 30 -1.64 3.14 6.03
CA ASP A 30 -2.40 3.79 7.08
C ASP A 30 -1.64 4.91 7.77
N TYR A 31 -2.40 5.93 8.17
CA TYR A 31 -1.99 6.88 9.19
C TYR A 31 -2.13 6.30 10.60
N ASP A 32 -3.27 5.62 10.87
CA ASP A 32 -3.60 5.01 12.16
C ASP A 32 -3.86 3.49 12.05
N PRO A 33 -2.79 2.67 11.95
CA PRO A 33 -2.93 1.23 11.79
C PRO A 33 -3.54 0.53 13.02
N GLU A 34 -3.55 1.16 14.19
CA GLU A 34 -4.16 0.59 15.39
C GLU A 34 -5.69 0.60 15.28
N ASN A 35 -6.26 1.61 14.62
CA ASN A 35 -7.70 1.71 14.37
C ASN A 35 -8.15 1.22 12.99
N GLY A 36 -7.24 1.16 12.00
CA GLY A 36 -7.43 0.51 10.70
C GLY A 36 -6.96 -0.94 10.73
N TYR A 37 -5.82 -1.20 10.09
CA TYR A 37 -5.29 -2.53 9.80
C TYR A 37 -5.41 -3.56 10.94
N ARG A 38 -5.07 -3.20 12.19
CA ARG A 38 -5.06 -4.16 13.31
C ARG A 38 -6.44 -4.58 13.80
N LYS A 39 -7.47 -3.77 13.59
CA LYS A 39 -8.86 -4.14 13.92
C LYS A 39 -9.46 -5.07 12.87
N GLY A 40 -9.01 -4.92 11.64
CA GLY A 40 -9.41 -5.74 10.51
C GLY A 40 -8.92 -5.09 9.22
N HIS A 41 -8.44 -5.93 8.32
CA HIS A 41 -7.95 -5.54 7.00
C HIS A 41 -8.41 -6.58 5.98
N ILE A 42 -8.25 -6.25 4.69
CA ILE A 42 -8.57 -7.19 3.62
C ILE A 42 -7.62 -8.39 3.71
N SER A 43 -8.17 -9.61 3.65
CA SER A 43 -7.38 -10.84 3.79
C SER A 43 -6.24 -10.89 2.77
N GLY A 44 -5.02 -11.07 3.27
CA GLY A 44 -3.80 -11.10 2.45
C GLY A 44 -3.18 -9.73 2.17
N ALA A 45 -3.79 -8.63 2.63
CA ALA A 45 -3.19 -7.30 2.54
C ALA A 45 -2.01 -7.16 3.52
N THR A 46 -0.95 -6.50 3.06
CA THR A 46 0.17 -6.12 3.93
C THR A 46 0.01 -4.67 4.39
N LEU A 47 0.70 -4.29 5.48
CA LEU A 47 0.66 -2.95 6.03
C LEU A 47 1.95 -2.19 5.70
N ILE A 48 1.81 -0.98 5.18
CA ILE A 48 2.85 0.06 5.22
C ILE A 48 2.37 1.18 6.14
N TRP A 49 3.06 1.38 7.26
CA TRP A 49 2.71 2.46 8.17
C TRP A 49 3.44 3.73 7.77
N TRP A 50 2.71 4.74 7.27
CA TRP A 50 3.29 5.96 6.71
C TRP A 50 4.38 6.57 7.61
N LYS A 51 4.08 6.73 8.91
CA LYS A 51 4.95 7.44 9.85
C LYS A 51 6.25 6.69 10.13
N ARG A 52 6.21 5.36 10.13
CA ARG A 52 7.34 4.52 10.54
C ARG A 52 8.16 4.03 9.34
N ASP A 53 7.47 3.62 8.27
CA ASP A 53 8.08 2.84 7.21
C ASP A 53 8.55 3.71 6.02
N ILE A 54 7.95 4.90 5.83
CA ILE A 54 8.23 5.77 4.69
C ILE A 54 9.19 6.92 5.05
N ASN A 55 9.26 7.30 6.32
CA ASN A 55 10.05 8.43 6.78
C ASN A 55 11.43 8.00 7.27
N ASP A 56 12.45 8.81 6.97
CA ASP A 56 13.78 8.64 7.56
C ASP A 56 13.70 8.87 9.09
N PRO A 57 14.33 8.01 9.91
CA PRO A 57 14.18 8.09 11.37
C PRO A 57 14.95 9.25 12.02
N ILE A 58 15.85 9.93 11.30
CA ILE A 58 16.74 10.95 11.87
C ILE A 58 16.46 12.32 11.25
N THR A 59 16.32 12.35 9.93
CA THR A 59 16.16 13.57 9.14
C THR A 59 14.71 13.75 8.72
N ARG A 60 14.34 14.98 8.36
CA ARG A 60 13.01 15.27 7.80
C ARG A 60 13.00 14.95 6.31
N ASP A 61 13.13 13.68 6.00
CA ASP A 61 13.16 13.15 4.63
C ASP A 61 12.45 11.79 4.56
N ILE A 62 12.31 11.24 3.36
CA ILE A 62 11.84 9.88 3.13
C ILE A 62 13.00 8.87 3.16
N VAL A 63 12.64 7.59 3.27
CA VAL A 63 13.60 6.49 3.20
C VAL A 63 14.41 6.52 1.90
N ASP A 64 15.68 6.15 2.00
CA ASP A 64 16.58 6.01 0.87
C ASP A 64 16.22 4.79 -0.01
N LYS A 65 16.90 4.67 -1.15
CA LYS A 65 16.68 3.56 -2.10
C LYS A 65 16.81 2.18 -1.44
N LYS A 66 17.82 1.97 -0.60
CA LYS A 66 18.09 0.65 0.01
C LYS A 66 17.04 0.30 1.04
N GLN A 67 16.61 1.29 1.83
CA GLN A 67 15.51 1.16 2.79
C GLN A 67 14.18 0.88 2.08
N PHE A 68 13.92 1.57 0.95
CA PHE A 68 12.74 1.30 0.12
C PHE A 68 12.77 -0.12 -0.48
N GLU A 69 13.89 -0.57 -1.06
CA GLU A 69 14.05 -1.93 -1.56
C GLU A 69 13.80 -2.99 -0.48
N ALA A 70 14.30 -2.75 0.75
CA ALA A 70 14.06 -3.61 1.89
C ALA A 70 12.58 -3.61 2.32
N LEU A 71 11.92 -2.45 2.31
CA LEU A 71 10.49 -2.33 2.61
C LEU A 71 9.64 -3.10 1.60
N MET A 72 9.90 -2.94 0.30
CA MET A 72 9.20 -3.68 -0.75
C MET A 72 9.42 -5.19 -0.62
N SER A 73 10.67 -5.62 -0.42
CA SER A 73 11.04 -7.02 -0.24
C SER A 73 10.33 -7.64 0.98
N LYS A 74 10.25 -6.92 2.10
CA LYS A 74 9.53 -7.35 3.31
C LYS A 74 8.03 -7.55 3.06
N ASN A 75 7.44 -6.75 2.17
CA ASN A 75 6.04 -6.86 1.75
C ASN A 75 5.84 -7.86 0.59
N GLY A 76 6.89 -8.54 0.14
CA GLY A 76 6.84 -9.50 -0.96
C GLY A 76 6.55 -8.85 -2.31
N ILE A 77 6.83 -7.55 -2.46
CA ILE A 77 6.64 -6.78 -3.69
C ILE A 77 7.93 -6.89 -4.53
N THR A 78 7.77 -7.27 -5.79
CA THR A 78 8.83 -7.29 -6.81
C THR A 78 8.59 -6.22 -7.87
N PRO A 79 9.58 -5.90 -8.73
CA PRO A 79 9.38 -4.95 -9.83
C PRO A 79 8.27 -5.34 -10.82
N GLU A 80 7.91 -6.62 -10.89
CA GLU A 80 6.86 -7.17 -11.75
C GLU A 80 5.51 -7.27 -11.05
N SER A 81 5.45 -6.97 -9.74
CA SER A 81 4.21 -7.02 -8.98
C SER A 81 3.29 -5.86 -9.36
N GLU A 82 2.03 -6.17 -9.62
CA GLU A 82 0.95 -5.19 -9.61
C GLU A 82 0.60 -4.87 -8.15
N VAL A 83 0.57 -3.59 -7.78
CA VAL A 83 0.36 -3.15 -6.39
C VAL A 83 -0.88 -2.27 -6.33
N ILE A 84 -1.87 -2.70 -5.54
CA ILE A 84 -3.07 -1.92 -5.23
C ILE A 84 -2.89 -1.34 -3.83
N LEU A 85 -2.97 -0.02 -3.74
CA LEU A 85 -2.94 0.71 -2.47
C LEU A 85 -4.36 1.06 -2.04
N TYR A 86 -4.63 0.95 -0.74
CA TYR A 86 -5.81 1.51 -0.08
C TYR A 86 -5.44 1.98 1.33
N GLY A 87 -6.25 2.83 1.95
CA GLY A 87 -5.96 3.24 3.32
C GLY A 87 -7.03 4.13 3.94
N ASP A 88 -6.79 4.49 5.20
CA ASP A 88 -7.62 5.42 5.95
C ASP A 88 -7.64 6.86 5.36
N PHE A 89 -8.52 7.69 5.93
CA PHE A 89 -8.65 9.12 5.59
C PHE A 89 -8.75 9.42 4.09
N ASN A 90 -9.61 8.69 3.37
CA ASN A 90 -9.85 8.87 1.94
C ASN A 90 -8.60 8.62 1.07
N ASN A 91 -7.83 7.57 1.39
CA ASN A 91 -6.57 7.19 0.70
C ASN A 91 -5.47 8.26 0.79
N TRP A 92 -5.39 9.04 1.87
CA TRP A 92 -4.47 10.17 1.97
C TRP A 92 -2.99 9.80 1.72
N PHE A 93 -2.56 8.64 2.21
CA PHE A 93 -1.21 8.11 1.97
C PHE A 93 -1.18 6.90 1.02
N ALA A 94 -2.31 6.59 0.38
CA ALA A 94 -2.52 5.40 -0.45
C ALA A 94 -2.89 5.77 -1.90
N ALA A 95 -2.29 6.84 -2.43
CA ALA A 95 -2.59 7.41 -3.74
C ALA A 95 -1.32 7.61 -4.59
#